data_AF-A0A1H7A2U6-F1
#
_entry.id   AF-A0A1H7A2U6-F1
#
_cell.length_a   1.000
_cell.length_b   1.000
_cell.length_c   1.000
_cell.angle_alpha   90.00
_cell.angle_beta   90.00
_cell.angle_gamma   90.00
#
_symmetry.space_group_name_H-M   'P 1'
#
loop_
_entity.id
_entity.type
_entity.pdbx_description
1 polymer ?
#
loop_
_entity_poly.entity_id
_entity_poly.type
_entity_poly.pdbx_seq_one_letter_code
_entity_poly.pdbx_strand_id
1 'polypeptide(L)'
;MVVLAPPAGLTPHVGTECWRLCKIPEFDRQLVGQERGLNDLTVDEYLRGREAYTAGEKVRDPKVARSARKALEDRFIKDAMGKMELNGTPLMEARRAAKTIAREKMSALAALHNPDLFAGGKDIVSDFGDARVNSSIGAQWRGRIDGLDNAASKMGVDMRDGAKITARLERCR
;
A
#
# COMPACT_ATOMS: atom_id res chain seq x y z
N MET A 1 17.07 -7.39 8.46
CA MET A 1 16.48 -6.07 8.75
C MET A 1 16.52 -5.25 7.47
N VAL A 2 15.36 -4.79 6.99
CA VAL A 2 15.25 -3.91 5.82
C VAL A 2 14.86 -2.53 6.33
N VAL A 3 15.62 -1.50 5.98
CA VAL A 3 15.32 -0.13 6.39
C VAL A 3 14.55 0.56 5.25
N LEU A 4 13.68 1.54 5.44
CA LEU A 4 12.97 2.29 4.39
C LEU A 4 12.91 3.77 4.79
N ALA A 5 13.39 4.67 3.94
CA ALA A 5 13.36 6.11 4.16
C ALA A 5 11.94 6.69 3.97
N PRO A 6 11.55 7.73 4.72
CA PRO A 6 10.35 8.50 4.39
C PRO A 6 10.52 9.20 3.02
N PRO A 7 9.43 9.62 2.36
CA PRO A 7 9.48 10.27 1.05
C PRO A 7 10.45 11.47 1.03
N ALA A 8 11.49 11.39 0.19
CA ALA A 8 12.41 12.48 -0.09
C ALA A 8 12.11 13.07 -1.47
N GLY A 9 11.68 14.34 -1.55
CA GLY A 9 11.59 15.01 -2.86
C GLY A 9 10.54 16.08 -3.09
N LEU A 10 10.33 17.01 -2.14
CA LEU A 10 9.86 18.36 -2.51
C LEU A 10 10.80 19.37 -1.85
N THR A 11 11.44 20.19 -2.67
CA THR A 11 12.31 21.29 -2.28
C THR A 11 11.56 22.24 -1.33
N PRO A 12 12.24 22.79 -0.31
CA PRO A 12 11.58 23.63 0.66
C PRO A 12 11.31 25.01 0.06
N HIS A 13 10.12 25.19 -0.51
CA HIS A 13 9.50 26.51 -0.50
C HIS A 13 8.85 26.69 0.88
N VAL A 14 9.14 27.84 1.49
CA VAL A 14 8.68 28.28 2.81
C VAL A 14 7.17 27.97 2.93
N GLY A 15 6.83 26.93 3.71
CA GLY A 15 5.49 26.34 3.79
C GLY A 15 5.43 24.79 3.79
N THR A 16 6.56 24.10 3.55
CA THR A 16 6.63 22.63 3.39
C THR A 16 7.02 21.82 4.64
N GLU A 17 7.35 22.46 5.77
CA GLU A 17 7.68 21.74 7.03
C GLU A 17 6.52 20.89 7.56
N CYS A 18 5.27 21.34 7.34
CA CYS A 18 4.07 20.57 7.72
C CYS A 18 3.94 19.25 6.95
N TRP A 19 4.40 19.19 5.69
CA TRP A 19 4.25 18.00 4.82
C TRP A 19 5.14 16.83 5.21
N ARG A 20 6.33 17.10 5.76
CA ARG A 20 7.30 16.05 6.10
C ARG A 20 6.93 15.34 7.40
N LEU A 21 6.41 16.06 8.39
CA LEU A 21 6.04 15.51 9.70
C LEU A 21 4.62 14.90 9.70
N CYS A 22 3.65 15.49 9.00
CA CYS A 22 2.26 15.00 9.03
C CYS A 22 2.07 13.64 8.33
N LYS A 23 3.00 13.24 7.45
CA LYS A 23 2.96 11.98 6.73
C LYS A 23 3.72 10.84 7.40
N ILE A 24 4.48 11.11 8.47
CA ILE A 24 5.21 10.06 9.21
C ILE A 24 4.24 9.00 9.76
N PRO A 25 3.12 9.36 10.43
CA PRO A 25 2.20 8.34 10.93
C PRO A 25 1.62 7.45 9.81
N GLU A 26 1.32 8.03 8.65
CA GLU A 26 0.81 7.28 7.49
C GLU A 26 1.90 6.41 6.85
N PHE A 27 3.14 6.92 6.79
CA PHE A 27 4.29 6.14 6.35
C PHE A 27 4.51 4.93 7.27
N ASP A 28 4.54 5.14 8.58
CA ASP A 28 4.73 4.07 9.56
C ASP A 28 3.58 3.06 9.49
N ARG A 29 2.33 3.51 9.31
CA ARG A 29 1.17 2.63 9.14
C ARG A 29 1.30 1.74 7.91
N GLN A 30 1.65 2.32 6.76
CA GLN A 30 1.84 1.54 5.53
C GLN A 30 3.06 0.62 5.63
N LEU A 31 4.14 1.07 6.26
CA LEU A 31 5.34 0.27 6.51
C LEU A 31 5.04 -0.97 7.35
N VAL A 32 4.24 -0.82 8.42
CA VAL A 32 3.76 -1.93 9.25
C VAL A 32 2.88 -2.89 8.43
N GLY A 33 2.05 -2.37 7.53
CA GLY A 33 1.27 -3.20 6.60
C GLY A 33 2.16 -4.09 5.73
N GLN A 34 3.22 -3.51 5.17
CA GLN A 34 4.21 -4.24 4.36
C GLN A 34 4.97 -5.28 5.16
N GLU A 35 5.39 -4.95 6.39
CA GLU A 35 6.10 -5.88 7.27
C GLU A 35 5.22 -7.09 7.62
N ARG A 36 3.96 -6.83 8.03
CA ARG A 36 3.00 -7.89 8.34
C ARG A 36 2.75 -8.78 7.14
N GLY A 37 2.46 -8.17 5.99
CA GLY A 37 2.24 -8.92 4.75
C GLY A 37 3.43 -9.78 4.36
N LEU A 38 4.67 -9.26 4.47
CA LEU A 38 5.88 -10.06 4.27
C LEU A 38 5.93 -11.24 5.24
N ASN A 39 5.70 -11.00 6.52
CA ASN A 39 5.79 -12.02 7.57
C ASN A 39 4.65 -13.05 7.52
N ASP A 40 3.56 -12.74 6.82
CA ASP A 40 2.46 -13.68 6.55
C ASP A 40 2.81 -14.68 5.44
N LEU A 41 3.80 -14.40 4.59
CA LEU A 41 4.24 -15.32 3.54
C LEU A 41 5.13 -16.43 4.10
N THR A 42 4.99 -17.63 3.56
CA THR A 42 6.05 -18.64 3.65
C THR A 42 7.24 -18.23 2.78
N VAL A 43 8.43 -18.77 3.06
CA VAL A 43 9.62 -18.52 2.23
C VAL A 43 9.38 -18.94 0.79
N ASP A 44 8.65 -20.04 0.61
CA ASP A 44 8.28 -20.56 -0.70
C ASP A 44 7.28 -19.65 -1.44
N GLU A 45 6.24 -19.15 -0.76
CA GLU A 45 5.32 -18.16 -1.32
C GLU A 45 6.03 -16.86 -1.74
N TYR A 46 6.94 -16.37 -0.89
CA TYR A 46 7.75 -15.19 -1.19
C TYR A 46 8.60 -15.40 -2.44
N LEU A 47 9.36 -16.50 -2.52
CA LEU A 47 10.26 -16.78 -3.65
C LEU A 47 9.48 -16.94 -4.95
N ARG A 48 8.34 -17.65 -4.94
CA ARG A 48 7.46 -17.75 -6.11
C ARG A 48 6.92 -16.40 -6.55
N GLY A 49 6.48 -15.56 -5.61
CA GLY A 49 5.99 -14.22 -5.91
C GLY A 49 7.09 -13.35 -6.55
N ARG A 50 8.32 -13.43 -6.02
CA ARG A 50 9.50 -12.73 -6.55
C ARG A 50 9.91 -13.23 -7.93
N GLU A 51 9.87 -14.54 -8.15
CA GLU A 51 10.13 -15.16 -9.45
C GLU A 51 9.11 -14.71 -10.48
N ALA A 52 7.82 -14.87 -10.21
CA ALA A 52 6.74 -14.46 -11.11
C ALA A 52 6.81 -12.96 -11.46
N TYR A 53 7.10 -12.10 -10.48
CA TYR A 53 7.27 -10.66 -10.70
C TYR A 53 8.45 -10.38 -11.64
N THR A 54 9.60 -11.01 -11.39
CA THR A 54 10.84 -10.79 -12.16
C THR A 54 10.75 -11.36 -13.57
N ALA A 55 10.08 -12.50 -13.74
CA ALA A 55 9.81 -13.13 -15.03
C ALA A 55 8.81 -12.34 -15.89
N GLY A 56 8.21 -11.28 -15.34
CA GLY A 56 7.21 -10.47 -16.05
C GLY A 56 5.89 -11.22 -16.28
N GLU A 57 5.62 -12.24 -15.47
CA GLU A 57 4.32 -12.90 -15.48
C GLU A 57 3.22 -11.89 -15.16
N LYS A 58 1.99 -12.22 -15.54
CA LYS A 58 0.84 -11.38 -15.23
C LYS A 58 0.44 -11.50 -13.75
N VAL A 59 1.30 -10.96 -12.88
CA VAL A 59 1.11 -10.88 -11.42
C VAL A 59 0.13 -9.79 -11.01
N ARG A 60 -0.38 -9.00 -11.96
CA ARG A 60 -1.32 -7.91 -11.70
C ARG A 60 -2.49 -7.96 -12.68
N ASP A 61 -3.70 -8.04 -12.14
CA ASP A 61 -4.95 -7.74 -12.81
C ASP A 61 -5.44 -6.34 -12.40
N PRO A 62 -5.40 -5.35 -13.31
CA PRO A 62 -5.95 -4.02 -13.06
C PRO A 62 -7.42 -4.01 -12.58
N LYS A 63 -8.20 -5.07 -12.83
CA LYS A 63 -9.58 -5.20 -12.33
C LYS A 63 -9.63 -5.27 -10.80
N VAL A 64 -8.67 -5.93 -10.15
CA VAL A 64 -8.65 -6.08 -8.68
C VAL A 64 -8.62 -4.70 -8.02
N ALA A 65 -7.64 -3.88 -8.38
CA ALA A 65 -7.51 -2.52 -7.86
C ALA A 65 -8.71 -1.63 -8.24
N ARG A 66 -9.23 -1.74 -9.48
CA ARG A 66 -10.40 -0.96 -9.91
C ARG A 66 -11.65 -1.29 -9.10
N SER A 67 -11.94 -2.58 -8.89
CA SER A 67 -13.11 -3.02 -8.13
C SER A 67 -13.01 -2.58 -6.67
N ALA A 68 -11.84 -2.74 -6.05
CA ALA A 68 -11.63 -2.29 -4.68
C ALA A 68 -11.80 -0.77 -4.55
N ARG A 69 -11.22 0.01 -5.48
CA ARG A 69 -11.37 1.48 -5.50
C ARG A 69 -12.83 1.90 -5.66
N LYS A 70 -13.58 1.23 -6.55
CA LYS A 70 -15.00 1.52 -6.75
C LYS A 70 -15.81 1.26 -5.48
N ALA A 71 -15.54 0.15 -4.80
CA ALA A 71 -16.20 -0.17 -3.53
C ALA A 71 -15.89 0.87 -2.44
N LEU A 72 -14.65 1.37 -2.36
CA LEU A 72 -14.31 2.45 -1.42
C LEU A 72 -15.01 3.77 -1.78
N GLU A 73 -15.02 4.15 -3.06
CA GLU A 73 -15.73 5.34 -3.53
C GLU A 73 -17.21 5.30 -3.15
N ASP A 74 -17.87 4.15 -3.35
CA ASP A 74 -19.28 3.96 -2.99
C ASP A 74 -19.52 4.09 -1.48
N ARG A 75 -18.59 3.60 -0.65
CA ARG A 75 -18.65 3.83 0.81
C ARG A 75 -18.56 5.30 1.15
N PHE A 76 -17.62 6.05 0.56
CA PHE A 76 -17.52 7.49 0.79
C PHE A 76 -18.76 8.25 0.35
N ILE A 77 -19.37 7.88 -0.77
CA ILE A 77 -20.62 8.47 -1.23
C ILE A 77 -21.72 8.20 -0.20
N LYS A 78 -21.87 6.94 0.23
CA LYS A 78 -22.89 6.54 1.22
C LYS A 78 -22.72 7.29 2.55
N ASP A 79 -21.51 7.37 3.06
CA ASP A 79 -21.22 8.05 4.33
C ASP A 79 -21.48 9.55 4.24
N ALA A 80 -21.09 10.19 3.13
CA ALA A 80 -21.36 11.61 2.92
C ALA A 80 -22.85 11.89 2.77
N MET A 81 -23.59 11.04 2.03
CA MET A 81 -25.04 11.16 1.90
C MET A 81 -25.74 11.04 3.25
N GLY A 82 -25.40 10.05 4.08
CA GLY A 82 -26.01 9.88 5.40
C GLY A 82 -25.80 11.09 6.32
N LYS A 83 -24.62 11.73 6.25
CA LYS A 83 -24.37 12.96 7.02
C LYS A 83 -25.19 14.16 6.53
N MET A 84 -25.38 14.28 5.22
CA MET A 84 -26.14 15.38 4.60
C MET A 84 -27.65 15.21 4.81
N GLU A 85 -28.14 13.98 4.79
CA GLU A 85 -29.53 13.65 5.11
C GLU A 85 -29.90 14.07 6.54
N LEU A 86 -29.02 13.78 7.51
CA LEU A 86 -29.18 14.23 8.91
C LEU A 86 -29.25 15.77 9.05
N ASN A 87 -28.65 16.50 8.10
CA ASN A 87 -28.65 17.96 8.07
C ASN A 87 -29.77 18.55 7.19
N GLY A 88 -30.70 17.73 6.69
CA GLY A 88 -31.84 18.17 5.88
C GLY A 88 -31.47 18.63 4.46
N THR A 89 -30.30 18.25 3.95
CA THR A 89 -29.90 18.61 2.57
C THR A 89 -30.76 17.87 1.53
N PRO A 90 -31.27 18.55 0.49
CA PRO A 90 -32.03 17.88 -0.57
C PRO A 90 -31.26 16.74 -1.25
N LEU A 91 -31.92 15.61 -1.51
CA LEU A 91 -31.30 14.37 -2.00
C LEU A 91 -30.40 14.58 -3.23
N MET A 92 -30.87 15.35 -4.23
CA MET A 92 -30.13 15.58 -5.47
C MET A 92 -28.85 16.38 -5.23
N GLU A 93 -28.90 17.37 -4.33
CA GLU A 93 -27.76 18.18 -3.93
C GLU A 93 -26.77 17.35 -3.12
N ALA A 94 -27.27 16.62 -2.12
CA ALA A 94 -26.47 15.72 -1.29
C ALA A 94 -25.73 14.69 -2.16
N ARG A 95 -26.40 14.09 -3.15
CA ARG A 95 -25.77 13.13 -4.06
C ARG A 95 -24.65 13.76 -4.90
N ARG A 96 -24.82 14.99 -5.38
CA ARG A 96 -23.80 15.69 -6.17
C ARG A 96 -22.59 16.01 -5.28
N ALA A 97 -22.82 16.58 -4.11
CA ALA A 97 -21.77 16.91 -3.15
C ALA A 97 -21.02 15.66 -2.65
N ALA A 98 -21.74 14.58 -2.32
CA ALA A 98 -21.14 13.32 -1.90
C ALA A 98 -20.22 12.71 -2.97
N LYS A 99 -20.61 12.76 -4.25
CA LYS A 99 -19.75 12.31 -5.36
C LYS A 99 -18.49 13.16 -5.49
N THR A 100 -18.59 14.48 -5.33
CA THR A 100 -17.43 15.37 -5.34
C THR A 100 -16.48 15.05 -4.20
N ILE A 101 -16.98 14.96 -2.97
CA ILE A 101 -16.20 14.60 -1.77
C ILE A 101 -15.52 13.24 -1.95
N ALA A 102 -16.24 12.24 -2.46
CA ALA A 102 -15.68 10.92 -2.69
C ALA A 102 -14.56 10.94 -3.72
N ARG A 103 -14.73 11.66 -4.84
CA ARG A 103 -13.69 11.81 -5.88
C ARG A 103 -12.43 12.50 -5.34
N GLU A 104 -12.60 13.58 -4.59
CA GLU A 104 -11.49 14.29 -3.94
C GLU A 104 -10.72 13.37 -2.99
N LYS A 105 -11.41 12.62 -2.12
CA LYS A 105 -10.76 11.63 -1.24
C LYS A 105 -10.04 10.54 -2.04
N MET A 106 -10.71 9.98 -3.05
CA MET A 106 -10.15 8.91 -3.88
C MET A 106 -8.93 9.34 -4.69
N SER A 107 -8.78 10.65 -4.98
CA SER A 107 -7.62 11.20 -5.68
C SER A 107 -6.33 11.12 -4.85
N ALA A 108 -6.44 11.15 -3.53
CA ALA A 108 -5.30 11.08 -2.62
C ALA A 108 -4.90 9.65 -2.23
N LEU A 109 -5.78 8.67 -2.47
CA LEU A 109 -5.62 7.30 -2.00
C LEU A 109 -5.13 6.35 -3.10
N ALA A 110 -4.24 5.44 -2.73
CA ALA A 110 -3.88 4.25 -3.49
C ALA A 110 -4.50 3.00 -2.87
N ALA A 111 -4.80 2.00 -3.71
CA ALA A 111 -5.03 0.64 -3.23
C ALA A 111 -3.67 0.04 -2.87
N LEU A 112 -3.59 -0.63 -1.71
CA LEU A 112 -2.35 -1.16 -1.16
C LEU A 112 -2.32 -2.68 -1.28
N HIS A 113 -1.21 -3.20 -1.80
CA HIS A 113 -0.82 -4.60 -1.70
C HIS A 113 0.12 -4.73 -0.51
N ASN A 114 -0.18 -5.65 0.42
CA ASN A 114 0.65 -5.91 1.59
C ASN A 114 1.01 -7.42 1.62
N PRO A 115 2.25 -7.82 1.29
CA PRO A 115 3.33 -6.95 0.85
C PRO A 115 3.12 -6.49 -0.59
N ASP A 116 3.93 -5.53 -1.04
CA ASP A 116 3.95 -5.09 -2.45
C ASP A 116 4.15 -6.28 -3.38
N LEU A 117 3.53 -6.24 -4.57
CA LEU A 117 3.78 -7.24 -5.62
C LEU A 117 5.27 -7.34 -5.96
N PHE A 118 5.98 -6.20 -5.95
CA PHE A 118 7.44 -6.17 -6.14
C PHE A 118 8.15 -7.02 -5.07
N ALA A 119 7.65 -7.03 -3.84
CA ALA A 119 8.19 -7.79 -2.72
C ALA A 119 7.59 -9.20 -2.59
N GLY A 120 7.04 -9.76 -3.68
CA GLY A 120 6.49 -11.12 -3.70
C GLY A 120 5.05 -11.23 -3.20
N GLY A 121 4.35 -10.11 -3.04
CA GLY A 121 2.95 -10.09 -2.63
C GLY A 121 1.99 -10.71 -3.65
N LYS A 122 0.78 -11.02 -3.19
CA LYS A 122 -0.33 -11.51 -4.01
C LYS A 122 -1.15 -10.33 -4.53
N ASP A 123 -1.82 -10.49 -5.68
CA ASP A 123 -2.69 -9.44 -6.24
C ASP A 123 -4.03 -9.33 -5.52
N ILE A 124 -3.94 -8.87 -4.26
CA ILE A 124 -5.05 -8.67 -3.35
C ILE A 124 -4.89 -7.28 -2.73
N VAL A 125 -5.93 -6.46 -2.84
CA VAL A 125 -5.96 -5.16 -2.15
C VAL A 125 -6.29 -5.38 -0.69
N SER A 126 -5.30 -5.13 0.16
CA SER A 126 -5.42 -5.33 1.62
C SER A 126 -5.97 -4.10 2.33
N ASP A 127 -5.71 -2.91 1.77
CA ASP A 127 -6.10 -1.64 2.38
C ASP A 127 -6.03 -0.47 1.36
N PHE A 128 -6.33 0.74 1.82
CA PHE A 128 -6.10 2.00 1.12
C PHE A 128 -5.26 2.94 1.97
N GLY A 129 -4.42 3.74 1.32
CA GLY A 129 -3.58 4.72 2.00
C GLY A 129 -3.15 5.85 1.10
N ASP A 130 -2.45 6.82 1.66
CA ASP A 130 -1.92 7.95 0.89
C ASP A 130 -1.05 7.45 -0.28
N ALA A 131 -1.41 7.87 -1.50
CA ALA A 131 -0.79 7.39 -2.72
C ALA A 131 0.68 7.82 -2.86
N ARG A 132 1.05 8.99 -2.32
CA ARG A 132 2.42 9.50 -2.36
C ARG A 132 3.30 8.73 -1.39
N VAL A 133 2.79 8.42 -0.20
CA VAL A 133 3.44 7.53 0.75
C VAL A 133 3.66 6.15 0.14
N ASN A 134 2.62 5.55 -0.44
CA ASN A 134 2.72 4.23 -1.09
C ASN A 134 3.79 4.21 -2.20
N SER A 135 3.77 5.22 -3.08
CA SER A 135 4.77 5.36 -4.14
C SER A 135 6.20 5.46 -3.57
N SER A 136 6.37 6.21 -2.48
CA SER A 136 7.67 6.36 -1.83
C SER A 136 8.19 5.07 -1.21
N ILE A 137 7.33 4.22 -0.63
CA ILE A 137 7.70 2.91 -0.12
C ILE A 137 8.06 1.98 -1.30
N GLY A 138 7.19 1.94 -2.32
CA GLY A 138 7.38 1.10 -3.51
C GLY A 138 8.70 1.35 -4.24
N ALA A 139 9.08 2.63 -4.41
CA ALA A 139 10.33 3.01 -5.07
C ALA A 139 11.59 2.46 -4.39
N GLN A 140 11.52 2.19 -3.09
CA GLN A 140 12.68 1.79 -2.30
C GLN A 140 12.95 0.30 -2.29
N TRP A 141 11.98 -0.53 -2.69
CA TRP A 141 12.19 -1.97 -2.76
C TRP A 141 13.38 -2.34 -3.64
N ARG A 142 13.57 -1.64 -4.76
CA ARG A 142 14.67 -1.91 -5.70
C ARG A 142 16.05 -1.92 -5.07
N GLY A 143 16.30 -1.06 -4.08
CA GLY A 143 17.61 -0.98 -3.42
C GLY A 143 17.78 -1.93 -2.23
N ARG A 144 16.77 -2.77 -1.94
CA ARG A 144 16.66 -3.46 -0.64
C ARG A 144 16.18 -4.90 -0.75
N ILE A 145 15.52 -5.25 -1.85
CA ILE A 145 14.93 -6.57 -2.05
C ILE A 145 15.98 -7.67 -2.13
N ASP A 146 17.16 -7.39 -2.70
CA ASP A 146 18.24 -8.37 -2.88
C ASP A 146 18.68 -9.00 -1.56
N GLY A 147 18.69 -8.23 -0.47
CA GLY A 147 19.01 -8.75 0.85
C GLY A 147 18.00 -9.78 1.35
N LEU A 148 16.71 -9.57 1.04
CA LEU A 148 15.63 -10.48 1.39
C LEU A 148 15.63 -11.72 0.47
N ASP A 149 15.80 -11.52 -0.84
CA ASP A 149 15.95 -12.58 -1.85
C ASP A 149 17.11 -13.53 -1.49
N ASN A 150 18.27 -12.97 -1.12
CA ASN A 150 19.45 -13.73 -0.71
C ASN A 150 19.27 -14.47 0.62
N ALA A 151 18.48 -13.93 1.54
CA ALA A 151 18.21 -14.60 2.81
C ALA A 151 17.24 -15.77 2.61
N ALA A 152 16.17 -15.56 1.83
CA ALA A 152 15.17 -16.58 1.52
C ALA A 152 15.74 -17.75 0.72
N SER A 153 16.59 -17.48 -0.28
CA SER A 153 17.15 -18.51 -1.17
C SER A 153 18.10 -19.49 -0.47
N LYS A 154 18.70 -19.10 0.67
CA LYS A 154 19.58 -19.96 1.47
C LYS A 154 18.84 -21.04 2.25
N MET A 155 17.52 -20.95 2.39
CA MET A 155 16.73 -21.97 3.06
C MET A 155 16.63 -23.23 2.20
N GLY A 156 16.82 -24.40 2.80
CA GLY A 156 16.66 -25.69 2.12
C GLY A 156 15.22 -25.87 1.61
N VAL A 157 15.05 -26.38 0.39
CA VAL A 157 13.77 -26.46 -0.33
C VAL A 157 12.67 -27.11 0.52
N ASP A 158 12.98 -28.22 1.18
CA ASP A 158 12.03 -29.00 1.99
C ASP A 158 11.47 -28.23 3.20
N MET A 159 12.14 -27.14 3.62
CA MET A 159 11.70 -26.32 4.76
C MET A 159 10.88 -25.09 4.35
N ARG A 160 10.92 -24.68 3.07
CA ARG A 160 10.43 -23.37 2.63
C ARG A 160 8.92 -23.21 2.74
N ASP A 161 8.18 -24.31 2.56
CA ASP A 161 6.71 -24.29 2.58
C ASP A 161 6.16 -24.09 4.01
N GLY A 162 6.86 -24.60 5.03
CA GLY A 162 6.47 -24.45 6.44
C GLY A 162 7.06 -23.22 7.13
N ALA A 163 8.17 -22.68 6.62
CA ALA A 163 8.88 -21.57 7.24
C ALA A 163 8.32 -20.22 6.80
N LYS A 164 7.99 -19.35 7.76
CA LYS A 164 7.58 -17.96 7.49
C LYS A 164 8.78 -17.05 7.24
N ILE A 165 8.56 -16.01 6.45
CA ILE A 165 9.49 -14.88 6.38
C ILE A 165 9.52 -14.17 7.73
N THR A 166 10.72 -13.78 8.15
CA THR A 166 10.93 -12.96 9.36
C THR A 166 11.68 -11.69 8.97
N ALA A 167 10.94 -10.73 8.43
CA ALA A 167 11.43 -9.41 8.08
C ALA A 167 11.05 -8.38 9.16
N ARG A 168 11.93 -7.40 9.32
CA ARG A 168 11.65 -6.17 10.06
C ARG A 168 11.89 -4.99 9.14
N LEU A 169 10.87 -4.17 8.95
CA LEU A 169 10.90 -2.96 8.14
C LEU A 169 10.98 -1.75 9.08
N GLU A 170 12.10 -1.04 9.04
CA GLU A 170 12.31 0.13 9.90
C GLU A 170 12.46 1.40 9.08
N ARG A 171 12.04 2.55 9.61
CA ARG A 171 12.28 3.80 8.92
C ARG A 171 13.78 4.16 8.95
N CYS A 172 14.34 4.73 7.88
CA CYS A 172 15.69 5.33 7.95
C CYS A 172 15.69 6.44 9.00
N ARG A 173 16.70 6.43 9.87
CA ARG A 173 16.95 7.47 10.87
C ARG A 173 17.73 8.62 10.26
#